data_AF-A0A3D5ITM5-F1
#
_entry.id   AF-A0A3D5ITM5-F1
#
_cell.length_a   1.000
_cell.length_b   1.000
_cell.length_c   1.000
_cell.angle_alpha   90.00
_cell.angle_beta   90.00
_cell.angle_gamma   90.00
#
_symmetry.space_group_name_H-M   'P 1'
#
loop_
_entity.id
_entity.type
_entity.pdbx_description
1 polymer ?
#
loop_
_entity_poly.entity_id
_entity_poly.type
_entity_poly.pdbx_seq_one_letter_code
_entity_poly.pdbx_strand_id
1 'polypeptide(L)' 'MSAQEVILQLKSFATVERKNKNEYYFKTGPGQYSEFDQFIGVRTPQIRLIAKQHYQCIAFNEIDKLINHAVHE' A
#
# COMPACT_ATOMS: atom_id res chain seq x y z
N MET A 1 10.79 -7.56 12.42
CA MET A 1 10.32 -7.21 11.06
C MET A 1 10.01 -5.73 11.07
N SER A 2 10.58 -4.95 10.14
CA SER A 2 10.40 -3.50 10.07
C SER A 2 9.36 -3.09 9.01
N ALA A 3 8.73 -1.93 9.19
CA ALA A 3 7.82 -1.35 8.21
C ALA A 3 8.45 -1.24 6.82
N GLN A 4 9.76 -0.95 6.75
CA GLN A 4 10.49 -0.86 5.48
C GLN A 4 10.53 -2.19 4.72
N GLU A 5 10.74 -3.31 5.42
CA GLU A 5 10.74 -4.63 4.80
C GLU A 5 9.35 -4.96 4.23
N VAL A 6 8.27 -4.59 4.93
CA VAL A 6 6.89 -4.79 4.44
C VAL A 6 6.65 -3.97 3.18
N ILE A 7 7.08 -2.70 3.17
CA ILE A 7 6.97 -1.80 2.01
C ILE A 7 7.75 -2.36 0.81
N LEU A 8 8.95 -2.92 1.04
CA LEU A 8 9.75 -3.54 -0.02
C LEU A 8 9.05 -4.76 -0.62
N GLN A 9 8.41 -5.59 0.21
CA GLN A 9 7.63 -6.72 -0.26
C GLN A 9 6.37 -6.29 -1.02
N LEU A 10 5.67 -5.25 -0.56
CA LEU A 10 4.54 -4.69 -1.30
C LEU A 10 4.98 -4.16 -2.68
N LYS A 11 6.10 -3.44 -2.72
CA LYS A 11 6.66 -2.91 -3.98
C LYS A 11 7.04 -4.01 -4.98
N SER A 12 7.44 -5.21 -4.55
CA SER A 12 7.76 -6.30 -5.49
C SER A 12 6.52 -6.87 -6.19
N PHE A 13 5.34 -6.68 -5.61
CA PHE A 13 4.05 -7.05 -6.21
C PHE A 13 3.34 -5.89 -6.92
N ALA A 14 3.88 -4.69 -6.81
CA ALA A 14 3.30 -3.48 -7.38
C ALA A 14 3.35 -3.53 -8.91
N THR A 15 2.26 -3.11 -9.56
CA THR A 15 2.18 -3.02 -11.02
C THR A 15 1.60 -1.68 -11.45
N VAL A 16 2.22 -1.07 -12.48
CA VAL A 16 1.76 0.21 -13.05
C VAL A 16 0.31 0.12 -13.54
N GLU A 17 -0.08 -1.02 -14.12
CA GLU A 17 -1.46 -1.23 -14.57
C GLU A 17 -2.46 -1.16 -13.41
N ARG A 18 -2.15 -1.78 -12.27
CA ARG A 18 -3.02 -1.74 -11.08
C ARG A 18 -3.02 -0.36 -10.46
N LYS A 19 -1.86 0.29 -10.36
CA LYS A 19 -1.75 1.67 -9.89
C LYS A 19 -2.68 2.60 -10.66
N ASN A 20 -2.59 2.59 -11.99
CA ASN A 20 -3.43 3.44 -12.86
C ASN A 20 -4.93 3.13 -12.70
N LYS A 21 -5.30 1.86 -12.53
CA LYS A 21 -6.70 1.46 -12.28
C LYS A 21 -7.22 1.99 -10.94
N ASN A 22 -6.40 1.94 -9.90
CA ASN A 22 -6.75 2.49 -8.58
C ASN A 22 -6.88 4.02 -8.68
N GLU A 23 -5.89 4.70 -9.26
CA GLU A 23 -5.89 6.15 -9.46
C GLU A 23 -7.11 6.65 -10.26
N TYR A 24 -7.52 5.90 -11.29
CA TYR A 24 -8.74 6.17 -12.06
C TYR A 24 -10.01 5.93 -11.24
N TYR A 25 -10.09 4.82 -10.50
CA TYR A 25 -11.25 4.47 -9.68
C TYR A 25 -11.49 5.48 -8.56
N PHE A 26 -10.43 5.86 -7.85
CA PHE A 26 -10.48 6.83 -6.76
C PHE A 26 -10.55 8.28 -7.25
N LYS A 27 -10.37 8.53 -8.55
CA LYS A 27 -10.39 9.88 -9.15
C LYS A 27 -9.34 10.77 -8.47
N THR A 28 -8.09 10.41 -8.73
CA THR A 28 -6.88 11.10 -8.20
C THR A 28 -6.37 12.20 -9.13
N GLY A 29 -7.14 12.57 -10.16
CA GLY A 29 -6.77 13.67 -11.05
C GLY A 29 -6.86 15.05 -10.38
N PRO A 30 -6.26 16.09 -10.99
CA PRO A 30 -6.33 17.46 -10.48
C PRO A 30 -7.77 17.94 -10.30
N GLY A 31 -8.12 18.48 -9.14
CA GLY A 31 -9.47 18.93 -8.79
C GLY A 31 -10.50 17.81 -8.57
N GLN A 32 -10.05 16.55 -8.47
CA GLN A 32 -10.92 15.41 -8.19
C GLN A 32 -10.93 15.05 -6.70
N TYR A 33 -11.79 14.10 -6.33
CA TYR A 33 -12.08 13.74 -4.94
C TYR A 33 -10.82 13.34 -4.13
N SER A 34 -9.92 12.60 -4.77
CA SER A 34 -8.72 12.03 -4.14
C SER A 34 -7.44 12.56 -4.80
N GLU A 35 -7.40 13.84 -5.20
CA GLU A 35 -6.26 14.43 -5.94
C GLU A 35 -4.88 14.14 -5.32
N PHE A 36 -4.80 14.08 -3.98
CA PHE A 36 -3.54 13.88 -3.27
C PHE A 36 -3.27 12.41 -2.88
N ASP A 37 -4.21 11.50 -3.14
CA ASP A 37 -4.05 10.09 -2.79
C ASP A 37 -3.12 9.41 -3.80
N GLN A 38 -2.08 8.76 -3.29
CA GLN A 38 -1.12 8.03 -4.11
C GLN A 38 -1.32 6.53 -3.93
N PHE A 39 -1.21 5.75 -5.01
CA PHE A 39 -1.34 4.29 -4.94
C PHE A 39 -0.04 3.58 -5.33
N ILE A 40 0.32 2.53 -4.58
CA ILE A 40 1.43 1.64 -4.89
C ILE A 40 1.06 0.68 -6.04
N GLY A 41 -0.20 0.26 -6.11
CA GLY A 41 -0.69 -0.63 -7.18
C GLY A 41 -0.49 -2.12 -6.90
N VAL A 42 -0.71 -2.54 -5.66
CA VAL A 42 -0.74 -3.96 -5.25
C VAL A 42 -2.18 -4.47 -5.32
N ARG A 43 -2.38 -5.79 -5.33
CA ARG A 43 -3.71 -6.39 -5.22
C ARG A 43 -3.96 -6.81 -3.78
N THR A 44 -5.20 -6.65 -3.31
CA THR A 44 -5.63 -7.06 -1.97
C THR A 44 -5.22 -8.50 -1.56
N PRO A 45 -5.27 -9.52 -2.45
CA PRO A 45 -4.78 -10.86 -2.09
C PRO A 45 -3.29 -10.91 -1.72
N GLN A 46 -2.45 -10.08 -2.35
CA GLN A 46 -1.02 -9.99 -2.07
C GLN A 46 -0.78 -9.29 -0.72
N ILE A 47 -1.52 -8.22 -0.42
CA ILE A 47 -1.49 -7.58 0.91
C ILE A 47 -1.84 -8.60 2.01
N ARG A 48 -2.94 -9.34 1.84
CA ARG A 48 -3.36 -10.34 2.83
C ARG A 48 -2.31 -11.44 3.04
N LEU A 49 -1.61 -11.82 1.97
CA LEU A 49 -0.54 -12.80 2.04
C LEU A 49 0.63 -12.27 2.90
N ILE A 50 1.09 -11.04 2.64
CA ILE A 50 2.16 -10.40 3.41
C ILE A 50 1.73 -10.20 4.87
N ALA A 51 0.51 -9.72 5.11
CA ALA A 51 -0.03 -9.56 6.44
C ALA A 51 -0.05 -10.89 7.21
N LYS A 52 -0.51 -11.98 6.58
CA LYS A 52 -0.51 -13.33 7.18
C LYS A 52 0.90 -13.85 7.48
N GLN A 53 1.92 -13.44 6.73
CA GLN A 53 3.30 -13.81 7.00
C GLN A 53 3.88 -13.10 8.22
N HIS A 54 3.51 -11.83 8.45
CA HIS A 54 4.20 -10.97 9.42
C HIS A 54 3.38 -10.59 10.65
N TYR A 55 2.08 -10.88 10.71
CA TYR A 55 1.21 -10.43 11.82
C TYR A 55 1.67 -10.87 13.22
N GLN A 56 2.39 -11.99 13.35
CA GLN A 56 2.89 -12.48 14.64
C GLN A 56 4.17 -11.80 15.11
N CYS A 57 4.94 -11.20 14.19
CA CYS A 57 6.32 -10.76 14.43
C CYS A 57 6.54 -9.26 14.22
N ILE A 58 5.51 -8.52 13.80
CA ILE A 58 5.56 -7.07 13.61
C ILE A 58 5.19 -6.36 14.93
N ALA A 59 5.98 -5.37 15.30
CA ALA A 59 5.73 -4.56 16.49
C ALA A 59 4.75 -3.43 16.19
N PHE A 60 3.95 -3.02 17.19
CA PHE A 60 2.94 -1.96 17.03
C PHE A 60 3.51 -0.64 16.51
N ASN A 61 4.72 -0.26 16.92
CA ASN A 61 5.41 0.94 16.42
C ASN A 61 5.71 0.88 14.91
N GLU A 62 5.94 -0.31 14.35
CA GLU A 62 6.13 -0.49 12.92
C GLU A 62 4.78 -0.47 12.18
N ILE A 63 3.71 -0.99 12.79
CA ILE A 63 2.35 -0.87 12.26
C ILE A 63 1.94 0.60 12.14
N ASP A 64 2.21 1.41 13.16
CA ASP A 64 1.91 2.85 13.14
C ASP A 64 2.61 3.57 11.97
N LYS A 65 3.85 3.18 11.64
CA LYS A 65 4.56 3.74 10.48
C LYS A 65 3.89 3.37 9.16
N LEU A 66 3.31 2.16 9.07
CA LEU A 66 2.61 1.69 7.86
C LEU A 66 1.26 2.40 7.70
N ILE A 67 0.48 2.55 8.77
CA ILE A 67 -0.85 3.18 8.72
C ILE A 67 -0.76 4.67 8.40
N ASN A 68 0.26 5.37 8.91
CA ASN A 68 0.47 6.79 8.66
C ASN A 68 1.25 7.09 7.37
N HIS A 69 1.47 6.08 6.52
CA HIS A 69 2.20 6.26 5.27
C HIS A 69 1.32 6.97 4.23
N ALA A 70 1.87 7.95 3.51
CA ALA A 70 1.12 8.78 2.56
C ALA A 70 0.66 8.06 1.27
N VAL A 71 1.10 6.82 1.07
CA VAL A 71 0.81 6.03 -0.14
C VAL A 71 -0.06 4.83 0.23
N HIS A 72 -1.16 4.68 -0.51
CA HIS A 72 -2.10 3.58 -0.43
C HIS A 72 -1.59 2.31 -1.15
N GLU A 73 -1.31 1.27 -0.37
CA GLU A 73 -1.76 -0.14 -0.47
C GLU A 73 -1.00 -0.93 0.61
#